data_AF-A0A940UP66-F1
#
_entry.id   AF-A0A940UP66-F1
#
_cell.length_a   1.000
_cell.length_b   1.000
_cell.length_c   1.000
_cell.angle_alpha   90.00
_cell.angle_beta   90.00
_cell.angle_gamma   90.00
#
_symmetry.space_group_name_H-M   'P 1'
#
loop_
_entity.id
_entity.type
_entity.pdbx_description
1 polymer ?
#
loop_
_entity_poly.entity_id
_entity_poly.type
_entity_poly.pdbx_seq_one_letter_code
_entity_poly.pdbx_strand_id
1 'polypeptide(L)'
;MKRMRLAILLALIFLLNTSGTAYVDTTERPVYINGTPLSQVWATEYTSGTTYVSLRAVATALSSQASVTWENGQAVVRTSNLTLTARPGNCYIEANGRCLYVAGGVLLSGQRIMIPVRVLAQAFDASVRWDASSNSIYITSGSGAILSGSYFYDTNSLYWLSHIISAESQSEPMSGQIAVGNVILNRIKSDEFPDTVYDVIFDREWGVQFAPVSIGSIYWEPAETSIIAAKLCLEGANVVGDALYFIDPDKAENLWVPESRTYITTIGAHDFYA
;
A
#
# COMPACT_ATOMS: atom_id res chain seq x y z
N MET A 1 38.77 53.20 41.78
CA MET A 1 38.17 51.84 41.88
C MET A 1 37.55 51.46 40.54
N LYS A 2 38.14 50.43 39.90
CA LYS A 2 37.57 49.40 38.97
C LYS A 2 36.35 49.81 38.11
N ARG A 3 36.53 50.09 36.82
CA ARG A 3 36.39 49.16 35.66
C ARG A 3 34.98 48.58 35.48
N MET A 4 34.30 48.91 34.37
CA MET A 4 33.72 47.89 33.48
C MET A 4 33.40 48.46 32.09
N ARG A 5 34.16 48.02 31.09
CA ARG A 5 33.81 48.11 29.67
C ARG A 5 32.93 46.90 29.39
N LEU A 6 31.68 47.10 28.95
CA LEU A 6 30.83 46.01 28.48
C LEU A 6 31.06 45.85 26.98
N ALA A 7 31.82 44.82 26.61
CA ALA A 7 32.02 44.43 25.21
C ALA A 7 30.84 43.56 24.78
N ILE A 8 30.19 43.93 23.68
CA ILE A 8 29.15 43.16 23.01
C ILE A 8 29.84 42.00 22.29
N LEU A 9 29.62 40.77 22.75
CA LEU A 9 30.04 39.56 22.06
C LEU A 9 28.88 39.08 21.18
N LEU A 10 28.93 39.37 19.88
CA LEU A 10 28.05 38.76 18.89
C LEU A 10 28.50 37.30 18.71
N ALA A 11 27.74 36.35 19.24
CA ALA A 11 27.92 34.93 18.91
C ALA A 11 27.14 34.63 17.62
N LEU A 12 27.84 34.61 16.50
CA LEU A 12 27.32 34.13 15.22
C LEU A 12 27.27 32.60 15.29
N ILE A 13 26.10 32.02 15.54
CA ILE A 13 25.89 30.57 15.47
C ILE A 13 25.85 30.18 13.99
N PHE A 14 26.95 29.64 13.49
CA PHE A 14 27.01 29.02 12.17
C PHE A 14 26.30 27.66 12.26
N LEU A 15 25.04 27.59 11.84
CA LEU A 15 24.34 26.33 11.62
C LEU A 15 25.02 25.62 10.44
N LEU A 16 25.88 24.64 10.74
CA LEU A 16 26.32 23.67 9.76
C LEU A 16 25.11 22.85 9.34
N ASN A 17 24.52 23.20 8.19
CA ASN A 17 23.68 22.30 7.43
C ASN A 17 24.59 21.15 6.96
N THR A 18 24.65 20.07 7.74
CA THR A 18 25.15 18.80 7.22
C THR A 18 24.10 18.29 6.24
N SER A 19 24.25 18.65 4.98
CA SER A 19 23.61 17.95 3.87
C SER A 19 24.06 16.50 3.98
N GLY A 20 23.24 15.66 4.61
CA GLY A 20 23.42 14.22 4.55
C GLY A 20 23.40 13.86 3.09
N THR A 21 24.55 13.50 2.52
CA THR A 21 24.60 12.87 1.21
C THR A 21 23.79 11.59 1.33
N ALA A 22 22.61 11.56 0.72
CA ALA A 22 21.88 10.31 0.54
C ALA A 22 22.85 9.34 -0.14
N TYR A 23 23.23 8.29 0.58
CA TYR A 23 24.11 7.26 0.04
C TYR A 23 23.34 6.54 -1.07
N VAL A 24 23.74 6.76 -2.31
CA VAL A 24 23.21 6.00 -3.44
C VAL A 24 23.85 4.62 -3.37
N ASP A 25 23.07 3.60 -3.03
CA ASP A 25 23.50 2.20 -3.10
C ASP A 25 23.73 1.84 -4.58
N THR A 26 25.00 1.89 -5.01
CA THR A 26 25.43 1.54 -6.36
C THR A 26 25.64 0.03 -6.54
N THR A 27 25.35 -0.78 -5.52
CA THR A 27 25.56 -2.22 -5.57
C THR A 27 24.59 -2.82 -6.60
N GLU A 28 25.14 -3.40 -7.66
CA GLU A 28 24.35 -4.10 -8.66
C GLU A 28 23.55 -5.24 -8.01
N ARG A 29 22.28 -5.35 -8.40
CA ARG A 29 21.36 -6.41 -7.97
C ARG A 29 20.92 -7.21 -9.19
N PRO A 30 21.75 -8.16 -9.67
CA PRO A 30 21.41 -8.95 -10.85
C PRO A 30 20.07 -9.66 -10.67
N VAL A 31 19.22 -9.59 -11.69
CA VAL A 31 17.94 -10.31 -11.73
C VAL A 31 18.07 -11.45 -12.73
N TYR A 32 17.69 -12.66 -12.32
CA TYR A 32 17.62 -13.84 -13.17
C TYR A 32 16.17 -14.28 -13.28
N ILE A 33 15.70 -14.56 -14.50
CA ILE A 33 14.36 -15.09 -14.77
C ILE A 33 14.53 -16.46 -15.39
N ASN A 34 14.06 -17.50 -14.68
CA ASN A 34 14.24 -18.91 -15.06
C ASN A 34 15.72 -19.25 -15.36
N GLY A 35 16.63 -18.73 -14.53
CA GLY A 35 18.08 -18.91 -14.68
C GLY A 35 18.75 -18.02 -15.74
N THR A 36 17.99 -17.28 -16.54
CA THR A 36 18.54 -16.37 -17.56
C THR A 36 18.72 -14.97 -16.98
N PRO A 37 19.90 -14.34 -17.09
CA PRO A 37 20.10 -12.99 -16.58
C PRO A 37 19.25 -11.97 -17.37
N LEU A 38 18.60 -11.07 -16.65
CA LEU A 38 17.95 -9.90 -17.22
C LEU A 38 19.05 -8.93 -17.66
N SER A 39 19.39 -8.97 -18.95
CA SER A 39 20.58 -8.31 -19.53
C SER A 39 20.61 -6.78 -19.46
N GLN A 40 19.51 -6.15 -19.04
CA GLN A 40 19.37 -4.71 -18.99
C GLN A 40 19.67 -4.22 -17.57
N VAL A 41 20.87 -3.68 -17.34
CA VAL A 41 21.30 -3.11 -16.04
C VAL A 41 20.32 -2.04 -15.52
N TRP A 42 19.72 -1.29 -16.45
CA TRP A 42 18.72 -0.26 -16.16
C TRP A 42 17.33 -0.82 -15.78
N ALA A 43 17.10 -2.12 -15.93
CA ALA A 43 15.81 -2.73 -15.61
C ALA A 43 15.60 -2.92 -14.10
N THR A 44 16.54 -2.50 -13.26
CA THR A 44 16.46 -2.58 -11.80
C THR A 44 16.78 -1.24 -11.17
N GLU A 45 16.07 -0.92 -10.08
CA GLU A 45 16.34 0.24 -9.22
C GLU A 45 16.17 -0.20 -7.77
N TYR A 46 17.06 0.21 -6.87
CA TYR A 46 16.91 -0.05 -5.44
C TYR A 46 16.65 1.26 -4.72
N THR A 47 15.48 1.36 -4.10
CA THR A 47 15.08 2.56 -3.35
C THR A 47 14.29 2.17 -2.13
N SER A 48 14.54 2.86 -1.01
CA SER A 48 13.80 2.67 0.25
C SER A 48 13.70 1.20 0.69
N GLY A 49 14.81 0.46 0.61
CA GLY A 49 14.83 -0.95 1.02
C GLY A 49 14.25 -1.94 0.01
N THR A 50 13.69 -1.48 -1.11
CA THR A 50 12.92 -2.30 -2.06
C THR A 50 13.58 -2.32 -3.43
N THR A 51 13.70 -3.51 -4.02
CA THR A 51 14.10 -3.63 -5.44
C THR A 51 12.89 -3.49 -6.35
N TYR A 52 12.93 -2.44 -7.15
CA TYR A 52 12.03 -2.17 -8.25
C TYR A 52 12.60 -2.72 -9.55
N VAL A 53 11.72 -3.21 -10.42
CA VAL A 53 12.07 -3.75 -11.73
C VAL A 53 11.22 -3.12 -12.83
N SER A 54 11.76 -3.02 -14.04
CA SER A 54 11.02 -2.53 -15.20
C SER A 54 9.89 -3.49 -15.54
N LEU A 55 8.66 -2.98 -15.52
CA LEU A 55 7.45 -3.72 -15.90
C LEU A 55 7.62 -4.40 -17.26
N ARG A 56 8.09 -3.64 -18.25
CA ARG A 56 8.25 -4.12 -19.63
C ARG A 56 9.27 -5.25 -19.71
N ALA A 57 10.46 -5.05 -19.13
CA ALA A 57 11.56 -6.00 -19.22
C ALA A 57 11.18 -7.35 -18.59
N VAL A 58 10.58 -7.31 -17.40
CA VAL A 58 10.17 -8.52 -16.68
C VAL A 58 8.95 -9.19 -17.33
N ALA A 59 7.95 -8.42 -17.79
CA ALA A 59 6.79 -8.98 -18.47
C ALA A 59 7.18 -9.73 -19.75
N THR A 60 8.05 -9.15 -20.59
CA THR A 60 8.54 -9.79 -21.83
C THR A 60 9.42 -11.01 -21.54
N ALA A 61 10.15 -11.02 -20.43
CA ALA A 61 10.96 -12.17 -20.02
C ALA A 61 10.14 -13.31 -19.41
N LEU A 62 9.06 -13.00 -18.67
CA LEU A 62 8.15 -13.99 -18.09
C LEU A 62 7.16 -14.57 -19.11
N SER A 63 6.81 -13.81 -20.14
CA SER A 63 5.94 -14.25 -21.22
C SER A 63 6.36 -13.65 -22.57
N SER A 64 6.74 -14.52 -23.50
CA SER A 64 7.09 -14.13 -24.87
C SER A 64 5.91 -13.54 -25.66
N GLN A 65 4.68 -13.74 -25.18
CA GLN A 65 3.45 -13.20 -25.77
C GLN A 65 3.01 -11.88 -25.12
N ALA A 66 3.73 -11.37 -24.10
CA ALA A 66 3.35 -10.16 -23.42
C ALA A 66 3.40 -8.94 -24.36
N SER A 67 2.24 -8.32 -24.55
CA SER A 67 2.13 -6.98 -25.13
C SER A 67 2.16 -5.95 -24.00
N VAL A 68 2.99 -4.91 -24.14
CA VAL A 68 3.11 -3.84 -23.15
C VAL A 68 2.90 -2.49 -23.82
N THR A 69 1.74 -1.88 -23.58
CA THR A 69 1.27 -0.64 -24.20
C THR A 69 1.13 0.47 -23.16
N TRP A 70 0.94 1.70 -23.64
CA TRP A 70 0.58 2.86 -22.82
C TRP A 70 -0.83 3.30 -23.21
N GLU A 71 -1.76 3.29 -22.26
CA GLU A 71 -3.17 3.58 -22.50
C GLU A 71 -3.69 4.44 -21.34
N ASN A 72 -4.38 5.54 -21.64
CA ASN A 72 -5.06 6.37 -20.63
C ASN A 72 -4.19 6.79 -19.42
N GLY A 73 -2.89 7.02 -19.63
CA GLY A 73 -1.96 7.45 -18.59
C GLY A 73 -1.40 6.33 -17.70
N GLN A 74 -1.52 5.06 -18.12
CA GLN A 74 -0.97 3.90 -17.42
C GLN A 74 -0.35 2.91 -18.39
N ALA A 75 0.61 2.11 -17.91
CA ALA A 75 1.09 0.97 -18.66
C ALA A 75 0.07 -0.17 -18.56
N VAL A 76 -0.14 -0.86 -19.68
CA VAL A 76 -1.02 -2.04 -19.74
C VAL A 76 -0.23 -3.21 -20.29
N VAL A 77 -0.23 -4.32 -19.56
CA VAL A 77 0.34 -5.60 -20.00
C VAL A 77 -0.81 -6.55 -20.33
N ARG A 78 -0.74 -7.20 -21.49
CA ARG A 78 -1.68 -8.24 -21.89
C ARG A 78 -0.94 -9.50 -22.34
N THR A 79 -1.34 -10.64 -21.80
CA THR A 79 -0.99 -11.99 -22.27
C THR A 79 -2.28 -12.76 -22.59
N SER A 80 -2.20 -14.07 -22.82
CA SER A 80 -3.37 -14.94 -22.96
C SER A 80 -4.21 -15.08 -21.68
N ASN A 81 -3.61 -14.85 -20.50
CA ASN A 81 -4.24 -15.08 -19.20
C ASN A 81 -4.07 -13.93 -18.19
N LEU A 82 -3.34 -12.86 -18.54
CA LEU A 82 -3.10 -11.69 -17.69
C LEU A 82 -3.52 -10.41 -18.41
N THR A 83 -4.32 -9.59 -17.74
CA THR A 83 -4.40 -8.15 -17.97
C THR A 83 -3.91 -7.44 -16.73
N LEU A 84 -2.83 -6.67 -16.86
CA LEU A 84 -2.23 -5.90 -15.77
C LEU A 84 -2.19 -4.42 -16.14
N THR A 85 -2.54 -3.56 -15.19
CA THR A 85 -2.41 -2.10 -15.34
C THR A 85 -1.56 -1.49 -14.23
N ALA A 86 -0.73 -0.52 -14.59
CA ALA A 86 0.16 0.17 -13.66
C ALA A 86 0.25 1.67 -14.03
N ARG A 87 -0.33 2.51 -13.17
CA ARG A 87 -0.33 3.97 -13.32
C ARG A 87 0.76 4.58 -12.43
N PRO A 88 1.69 5.41 -12.96
CA PRO A 88 2.64 6.13 -12.12
C PRO A 88 1.97 6.88 -10.97
N GLY A 89 2.57 6.82 -9.78
CA GLY A 89 2.07 7.48 -8.57
C GLY A 89 1.00 6.71 -7.81
N ASN A 90 0.33 5.73 -8.42
CA ASN A 90 -0.59 4.87 -7.67
C ASN A 90 0.16 3.99 -6.69
N CYS A 91 -0.43 3.75 -5.51
CA CYS A 91 0.08 2.81 -4.52
C CYS A 91 -0.36 1.37 -4.77
N TYR A 92 -0.71 1.02 -6.01
CA TYR A 92 -1.11 -0.32 -6.40
C TYR A 92 -0.95 -0.55 -7.91
N ILE A 93 -0.94 -1.81 -8.31
CA ILE A 93 -1.22 -2.25 -9.68
C ILE A 93 -2.50 -3.08 -9.69
N GLU A 94 -3.18 -3.13 -10.84
CA GLU A 94 -4.29 -4.06 -11.01
C GLU A 94 -3.85 -5.23 -11.90
N ALA A 95 -4.18 -6.47 -11.51
CA ALA A 95 -3.95 -7.66 -12.31
C ALA A 95 -5.19 -8.55 -12.26
N ASN A 96 -5.83 -8.79 -13.42
CA ASN A 96 -7.07 -9.58 -13.52
C ASN A 96 -8.17 -9.17 -12.51
N GLY A 97 -8.33 -7.87 -12.24
CA GLY A 97 -9.31 -7.32 -11.29
C GLY A 97 -8.89 -7.35 -9.82
N ARG A 98 -7.71 -7.90 -9.50
CA ARG A 98 -7.08 -7.85 -8.17
C ARG A 98 -6.18 -6.62 -8.03
N CYS A 99 -6.12 -6.02 -6.84
CA CYS A 99 -5.37 -4.78 -6.60
C CYS A 99 -4.16 -5.09 -5.72
N LEU A 100 -2.97 -5.19 -6.29
CA LEU A 100 -1.76 -5.54 -5.55
C LEU A 100 -1.09 -4.28 -5.01
N TYR A 101 -0.92 -4.21 -3.69
CA TYR A 101 -0.40 -3.02 -3.01
C TYR A 101 1.08 -2.77 -3.33
N VAL A 102 1.40 -1.50 -3.55
CA VAL A 102 2.73 -0.98 -3.84
C VAL A 102 2.99 0.19 -2.89
N ALA A 103 3.53 -0.11 -1.70
CA ALA A 103 3.71 0.87 -0.63
C ALA A 103 4.51 2.11 -1.07
N GLY A 104 5.59 1.93 -1.81
CA GLY A 104 6.41 3.03 -2.34
C GLY A 104 5.89 3.64 -3.65
N GLY A 105 4.69 3.25 -4.10
CA GLY A 105 4.10 3.69 -5.36
C GLY A 105 4.71 3.04 -6.60
N VAL A 106 3.95 3.05 -7.69
CA VAL A 106 4.41 2.72 -9.05
C VAL A 106 5.26 3.89 -9.55
N LEU A 107 6.53 3.64 -9.87
CA LEU A 107 7.46 4.71 -10.23
C LEU A 107 7.57 4.86 -11.76
N LEU A 108 7.82 6.09 -12.20
CA LEU A 108 8.21 6.40 -13.57
C LEU A 108 9.66 6.89 -13.57
N SER A 109 10.61 6.01 -13.87
CA SER A 109 12.04 6.28 -13.83
C SER A 109 12.64 6.14 -15.23
N GLY A 110 13.19 7.24 -15.78
CA GLY A 110 13.75 7.26 -17.14
C GLY A 110 12.82 6.67 -18.20
N GLN A 111 11.56 7.14 -18.23
CA GLN A 111 10.47 6.69 -19.13
C GLN A 111 10.04 5.22 -18.96
N ARG A 112 10.36 4.61 -17.82
CA ARG A 112 10.02 3.21 -17.54
C ARG A 112 9.15 3.11 -16.31
N ILE A 113 8.13 2.26 -16.40
CA ILE A 113 7.35 1.88 -15.23
C ILE A 113 8.16 0.88 -14.41
N MET A 114 8.36 1.23 -13.15
CA MET A 114 9.08 0.42 -12.18
C MET A 114 8.12 -0.04 -11.08
N ILE A 115 8.15 -1.33 -10.76
CA ILE A 115 7.27 -1.98 -9.77
C ILE A 115 8.15 -2.83 -8.85
N PRO A 116 7.85 -2.96 -7.54
CA PRO A 116 8.57 -3.88 -6.67
C PRO A 116 8.56 -5.30 -7.25
N VAL A 117 9.73 -5.93 -7.28
CA VAL A 117 9.92 -7.23 -7.96
C VAL A 117 8.94 -8.29 -7.48
N ARG A 118 8.62 -8.31 -6.18
CA ARG A 118 7.68 -9.28 -5.59
C ARG A 118 6.24 -9.02 -6.04
N VAL A 119 5.82 -7.77 -6.16
CA VAL A 119 4.47 -7.40 -6.61
C VAL A 119 4.29 -7.77 -8.08
N LEU A 120 5.29 -7.46 -8.91
CA LEU A 120 5.22 -7.83 -10.32
C LEU A 120 5.28 -9.35 -10.52
N ALA A 121 6.16 -10.05 -9.80
CA ALA A 121 6.22 -11.50 -9.86
C ALA A 121 4.90 -12.15 -9.40
N GLN A 122 4.30 -11.64 -8.30
CA GLN A 122 3.00 -12.08 -7.84
C GLN A 122 1.97 -11.99 -8.96
N ALA A 123 1.86 -10.88 -9.68
CA ALA A 123 0.89 -10.72 -10.78
C ALA A 123 1.00 -11.78 -11.89
N PHE A 124 2.21 -12.30 -12.13
CA PHE A 124 2.49 -13.38 -13.08
C PHE A 124 2.43 -14.79 -12.45
N ASP A 125 1.99 -14.89 -11.20
CA ASP A 125 2.07 -16.12 -10.40
C ASP A 125 3.49 -16.69 -10.34
N ALA A 126 4.49 -15.82 -10.30
CA ALA A 126 5.90 -16.17 -10.22
C ALA A 126 6.42 -16.02 -8.79
N SER A 127 7.43 -16.82 -8.43
CA SER A 127 8.09 -16.76 -7.12
C SER A 127 9.40 -15.95 -7.20
N VAL A 128 9.77 -15.31 -6.08
CA VAL A 128 10.98 -14.50 -5.97
C VAL A 128 11.85 -14.98 -4.81
N ARG A 129 13.07 -15.40 -5.12
CA ARG A 129 14.11 -15.72 -4.14
C ARG A 129 15.21 -14.66 -4.17
N TRP A 130 15.61 -14.21 -2.98
CA TRP A 130 16.80 -13.38 -2.81
C TRP A 130 18.00 -14.26 -2.44
N ASP A 131 19.14 -13.96 -3.03
CA ASP A 131 20.43 -14.57 -2.68
C ASP A 131 21.36 -13.50 -2.11
N ALA A 132 21.56 -13.57 -0.79
CA ALA A 132 22.41 -12.60 -0.10
C ALA A 132 23.89 -12.74 -0.44
N SER A 133 24.35 -13.94 -0.80
CA SER A 133 25.77 -14.21 -1.08
C SER A 133 26.23 -13.57 -2.39
N SER A 134 25.34 -13.53 -3.38
CA SER A 134 25.58 -12.96 -4.71
C SER A 134 24.80 -11.67 -4.97
N ASN A 135 24.14 -11.11 -3.95
CA ASN A 135 23.28 -9.93 -4.06
C ASN A 135 22.26 -10.02 -5.22
N SER A 136 21.78 -11.23 -5.52
CA SER A 136 21.02 -11.54 -6.74
C SER A 136 19.57 -11.88 -6.45
N ILE A 137 18.70 -11.57 -7.40
CA ILE A 137 17.27 -11.89 -7.37
C ILE A 137 16.98 -12.96 -8.41
N TYR A 138 16.27 -14.01 -8.00
CA TYR A 138 15.83 -15.08 -8.87
C TYR A 138 14.31 -15.07 -8.94
N ILE A 139 13.77 -14.93 -10.15
CA ILE A 139 12.35 -15.06 -10.46
C ILE A 139 12.15 -16.41 -11.15
N THR A 140 11.24 -17.22 -10.63
CA THR A 140 10.83 -18.50 -11.23
C THR A 140 9.38 -18.38 -11.65
N SER A 141 9.10 -18.55 -12.94
CA SER A 141 7.75 -18.53 -13.51
C SER A 141 6.85 -19.60 -12.86
N GLY A 142 5.60 -19.25 -12.58
CA GLY A 142 4.54 -20.22 -12.27
C GLY A 142 3.53 -20.31 -13.39
N SER A 143 2.23 -20.22 -13.08
CA SER A 143 1.16 -20.41 -14.08
C SER A 143 1.01 -19.27 -15.10
N GLY A 144 1.69 -18.14 -14.88
CA GLY A 144 1.76 -17.00 -15.80
C GLY A 144 0.80 -15.86 -15.49
N ALA A 145 -0.17 -16.06 -14.59
CA ALA A 145 -1.07 -15.02 -14.12
C ALA A 145 -1.70 -15.38 -12.78
N ILE A 146 -2.01 -14.39 -11.94
CA ILE A 146 -2.86 -14.61 -10.77
C ILE A 146 -4.30 -14.96 -11.15
N LEU A 147 -4.96 -15.69 -10.25
CA LEU A 147 -6.41 -15.86 -10.27
C LEU A 147 -7.11 -14.50 -10.38
N SER A 148 -8.24 -14.46 -11.10
CA SER A 148 -9.01 -13.22 -11.21
C SER A 148 -9.65 -12.82 -9.88
N GLY A 149 -9.91 -11.53 -9.72
CA GLY A 149 -10.55 -10.99 -8.52
C GLY A 149 -11.89 -11.63 -8.20
N SER A 150 -12.65 -12.02 -9.23
CA SER A 150 -13.95 -12.70 -9.09
C SER A 150 -13.88 -14.08 -8.42
N TYR A 151 -12.72 -14.75 -8.47
CA TYR A 151 -12.50 -16.02 -7.77
C TYR A 151 -11.75 -15.84 -6.46
N PHE A 152 -10.98 -14.77 -6.33
CA PHE A 152 -10.13 -14.52 -5.18
C PHE A 152 -10.87 -13.84 -4.02
N TYR A 153 -11.70 -12.84 -4.31
CA TYR A 153 -12.41 -12.11 -3.26
C TYR A 153 -13.71 -12.81 -2.88
N ASP A 154 -13.94 -12.97 -1.57
CA ASP A 154 -15.27 -13.27 -1.06
C ASP A 154 -16.20 -12.09 -1.35
N THR A 155 -17.30 -12.36 -2.06
CA THR A 155 -18.23 -11.33 -2.53
C THR A 155 -18.86 -10.56 -1.37
N ASN A 156 -19.22 -11.25 -0.28
CA ASN A 156 -19.87 -10.60 0.87
C ASN A 156 -18.89 -9.70 1.63
N SER A 157 -17.66 -10.17 1.83
CA SER A 157 -16.59 -9.41 2.47
C SER A 157 -16.21 -8.18 1.65
N LEU A 158 -16.00 -8.32 0.33
CA LEU A 158 -15.68 -7.19 -0.53
C LEU A 158 -16.82 -6.16 -0.57
N TYR A 159 -18.07 -6.63 -0.63
CA TYR A 159 -19.25 -5.77 -0.59
C TYR A 159 -19.27 -4.93 0.69
N TRP A 160 -19.38 -5.57 1.85
CA TRP A 160 -19.53 -4.82 3.11
C TRP A 160 -18.30 -3.98 3.47
N LEU A 161 -17.10 -4.48 3.17
CA LEU A 161 -15.87 -3.74 3.43
C LEU A 161 -15.78 -2.47 2.57
N SER A 162 -16.14 -2.55 1.28
CA SER A 162 -16.13 -1.36 0.40
C SER A 162 -17.18 -0.32 0.81
N HIS A 163 -18.36 -0.76 1.24
CA HIS A 163 -19.43 0.09 1.73
C HIS A 163 -19.05 0.83 3.02
N ILE A 164 -18.51 0.14 4.02
CA ILE A 164 -18.10 0.81 5.27
C ILE A 164 -16.93 1.77 5.03
N ILE A 165 -15.94 1.38 4.22
CA ILE A 165 -14.82 2.27 3.86
C ILE A 165 -15.35 3.53 3.17
N SER A 166 -16.32 3.40 2.26
CA SER A 166 -16.90 4.55 1.58
C SER A 166 -17.60 5.49 2.56
N ALA A 167 -18.44 4.93 3.43
CA ALA A 167 -19.23 5.72 4.38
C ALA A 167 -18.36 6.45 5.41
N GLU A 168 -17.24 5.84 5.82
CA GLU A 168 -16.33 6.40 6.84
C GLU A 168 -15.22 7.28 6.24
N SER A 169 -14.80 7.05 4.99
CA SER A 169 -13.51 7.59 4.52
C SER A 169 -13.40 7.85 3.02
N GLN A 170 -14.48 7.86 2.22
CA GLN A 170 -14.37 8.07 0.77
C GLN A 170 -13.64 9.36 0.34
N SER A 171 -13.66 10.40 1.19
CA SER A 171 -12.96 11.67 0.95
C SER A 171 -11.49 11.68 1.41
N GLU A 172 -11.04 10.63 2.09
CA GLU A 172 -9.68 10.50 2.61
C GLU A 172 -8.70 10.05 1.52
N PRO A 173 -7.38 10.31 1.68
CA PRO A 173 -6.37 9.69 0.84
C PRO A 173 -6.50 8.17 0.87
N MET A 174 -6.00 7.49 -0.18
CA MET A 174 -6.07 6.01 -0.28
C MET A 174 -5.54 5.30 0.97
N SER A 175 -4.50 5.84 1.63
CA SER A 175 -4.01 5.29 2.91
C SER A 175 -5.03 5.39 4.04
N GLY A 176 -5.83 6.46 4.12
CA GLY A 176 -6.91 6.59 5.11
C GLY A 176 -8.04 5.59 4.85
N GLN A 177 -8.39 5.39 3.58
CA GLN A 177 -9.38 4.38 3.18
C GLN A 177 -8.93 2.95 3.50
N ILE A 178 -7.66 2.63 3.24
CA ILE A 178 -7.06 1.34 3.64
C ILE A 178 -7.03 1.22 5.16
N ALA A 179 -6.71 2.29 5.89
CA ALA A 179 -6.61 2.27 7.34
C ALA A 179 -7.95 1.93 8.03
N VAL A 180 -9.08 2.50 7.56
CA VAL A 180 -10.41 2.12 8.04
C VAL A 180 -10.67 0.64 7.78
N GLY A 181 -10.37 0.15 6.56
CA GLY A 181 -10.51 -1.26 6.23
C GLY A 181 -9.63 -2.18 7.09
N ASN A 182 -8.43 -1.73 7.45
CA ASN A 182 -7.53 -2.46 8.35
C ASN A 182 -8.13 -2.61 9.74
N VAL A 183 -8.76 -1.57 10.29
CA VAL A 183 -9.44 -1.66 11.60
C VAL A 183 -10.51 -2.75 11.58
N ILE A 184 -11.34 -2.83 10.53
CA ILE A 184 -12.36 -3.89 10.38
C ILE A 184 -11.70 -5.28 10.36
N LEU A 185 -10.66 -5.46 9.54
CA LEU A 185 -9.97 -6.75 9.43
C LEU A 185 -9.15 -7.12 10.67
N ASN A 186 -8.69 -6.14 11.46
CA ASN A 186 -8.01 -6.36 12.72
C ASN A 186 -8.99 -6.77 13.81
N ARG A 187 -10.20 -6.20 13.83
CA ARG A 187 -11.29 -6.64 14.72
C ARG A 187 -11.63 -8.11 14.48
N ILE A 188 -11.75 -8.55 13.23
CA ILE A 188 -11.96 -9.97 12.90
C ILE A 188 -10.86 -10.90 13.45
N LYS A 189 -9.64 -10.40 13.62
CA LYS A 189 -8.50 -11.18 14.16
C LYS A 189 -8.41 -11.13 15.69
N SER A 190 -9.21 -10.29 16.34
CA SER A 190 -9.18 -10.08 17.78
C SER A 190 -10.30 -10.85 18.44
N ASP A 191 -9.99 -11.54 19.55
CA ASP A 191 -10.98 -12.27 20.35
C ASP A 191 -12.01 -11.32 21.02
N GLU A 192 -11.82 -10.00 20.94
CA GLU A 192 -12.74 -8.99 21.46
C GLU A 192 -13.94 -8.71 20.54
N PHE A 193 -13.90 -9.13 19.28
CA PHE A 193 -14.89 -8.77 18.26
C PHE A 193 -15.38 -9.98 17.46
N PRO A 194 -16.48 -9.85 16.69
CA PRO A 194 -16.96 -10.93 15.83
C PRO A 194 -16.01 -11.31 14.68
N ASP A 195 -16.19 -12.53 14.15
CA ASP A 195 -15.26 -13.16 13.21
C ASP A 195 -15.54 -12.89 11.73
N THR A 196 -16.49 -11.99 11.39
CA THR A 196 -16.82 -11.67 9.99
C THR A 196 -16.92 -10.17 9.75
N VAL A 197 -16.65 -9.74 8.51
CA VAL A 197 -16.78 -8.31 8.10
C VAL A 197 -18.18 -7.79 8.40
N TYR A 198 -19.20 -8.59 8.09
CA TYR A 198 -20.59 -8.22 8.34
C TYR A 198 -20.85 -8.06 9.84
N ASP A 199 -20.49 -9.07 10.64
CA ASP A 199 -20.78 -9.05 12.07
C ASP A 199 -20.02 -7.93 12.78
N VAL A 200 -18.78 -7.63 12.40
CA VAL A 200 -18.02 -6.48 12.94
C VAL A 200 -18.70 -5.15 12.62
N ILE A 201 -19.20 -4.97 11.40
CA ILE A 201 -19.87 -3.71 11.00
C ILE A 201 -21.21 -3.55 11.73
N PHE A 202 -21.97 -4.63 11.88
CA PHE A 202 -23.33 -4.60 12.43
C PHE A 202 -23.40 -4.96 13.92
N ASP A 203 -22.27 -5.13 14.59
CA ASP A 203 -22.19 -5.44 16.01
C ASP A 203 -22.92 -4.39 16.86
N ARG A 204 -23.56 -4.87 17.93
CA ARG A 204 -24.37 -4.10 18.89
C ARG A 204 -24.06 -4.40 20.34
N GLU A 205 -23.08 -5.27 20.64
CA GLU A 205 -22.77 -5.71 22.02
C GLU A 205 -22.59 -4.50 22.97
N TRP A 206 -21.91 -3.45 22.51
CA TRP A 206 -21.67 -2.22 23.26
C TRP A 206 -22.30 -0.97 22.63
N GLY A 207 -23.38 -1.17 21.88
CA GLY A 207 -24.00 -0.16 21.04
C GLY A 207 -23.52 -0.22 19.58
N VAL A 208 -23.99 0.72 18.79
CA VAL A 208 -23.71 0.76 17.35
C VAL A 208 -22.24 1.10 17.12
N GLN A 209 -21.50 0.19 16.48
CA GLN A 209 -20.07 0.37 16.21
C GLN A 209 -19.79 1.47 15.18
N PHE A 210 -20.66 1.59 14.16
CA PHE A 210 -20.48 2.54 13.05
C PHE A 210 -21.76 3.33 12.79
N ALA A 211 -21.67 4.66 12.86
CA ALA A 211 -22.81 5.55 12.63
C ALA A 211 -23.54 5.30 11.28
N PRO A 212 -22.85 5.01 10.15
CA PRO A 212 -23.46 4.66 8.86
C PRO A 212 -24.51 3.54 8.91
N VAL A 213 -24.39 2.60 9.84
CA VAL A 213 -25.37 1.51 10.02
C VAL A 213 -26.71 2.06 10.50
N SER A 214 -26.69 3.02 11.42
CA SER A 214 -27.91 3.60 12.00
C SER A 214 -28.61 4.57 11.05
N ILE A 215 -27.84 5.37 10.31
CA ILE A 215 -28.37 6.38 9.39
C ILE A 215 -28.66 5.83 7.99
N GLY A 216 -28.25 4.58 7.71
CA GLY A 216 -28.50 3.88 6.45
C GLY A 216 -27.56 4.25 5.31
N SER A 217 -26.57 5.12 5.51
CA SER A 217 -25.58 5.45 4.48
C SER A 217 -24.68 4.26 4.13
N ILE A 218 -24.61 3.24 5.00
CA ILE A 218 -23.92 1.98 4.69
C ILE A 218 -24.46 1.29 3.43
N TYR A 219 -25.70 1.56 3.00
CA TYR A 219 -26.32 0.95 1.82
C TYR A 219 -26.15 1.77 0.53
N TRP A 220 -25.47 2.92 0.57
CA TRP A 220 -25.21 3.72 -0.62
C TRP A 220 -24.15 3.05 -1.51
N GLU A 221 -24.20 3.32 -2.81
CA GLU A 221 -23.20 2.81 -3.75
C GLU A 221 -21.80 3.31 -3.33
N PRO A 222 -20.81 2.41 -3.14
CA PRO A 222 -19.51 2.81 -2.66
C PRO A 222 -18.71 3.51 -3.77
N ALA A 223 -17.85 4.44 -3.37
CA ALA A 223 -16.92 5.06 -4.31
C ALA A 223 -15.94 4.01 -4.90
N GLU A 224 -15.53 4.20 -6.15
CA GLU A 224 -14.57 3.31 -6.82
C GLU A 224 -13.26 3.19 -6.03
N THR A 225 -12.80 4.29 -5.41
CA THR A 225 -11.62 4.29 -4.54
C THR A 225 -11.79 3.41 -3.32
N SER A 226 -13.01 3.32 -2.77
CA SER A 226 -13.31 2.51 -1.60
C SER A 226 -13.40 1.02 -1.94
N ILE A 227 -13.86 0.68 -3.16
CA ILE A 227 -13.75 -0.68 -3.70
C ILE A 227 -12.27 -1.07 -3.86
N ILE A 228 -11.44 -0.18 -4.40
CA ILE A 228 -9.99 -0.41 -4.52
C ILE A 228 -9.35 -0.58 -3.13
N ALA A 229 -9.67 0.28 -2.16
CA ALA A 229 -9.14 0.19 -0.80
C ALA A 229 -9.55 -1.14 -0.12
N ALA A 230 -10.80 -1.57 -0.27
CA ALA A 230 -11.26 -2.86 0.24
C ALA A 230 -10.47 -4.03 -0.38
N LYS A 231 -10.27 -4.02 -1.70
CA LYS A 231 -9.43 -5.00 -2.39
C LYS A 231 -8.00 -5.00 -1.87
N LEU A 232 -7.39 -3.83 -1.65
CA LEU A 232 -6.05 -3.71 -1.10
C LEU A 232 -5.95 -4.30 0.31
N CYS A 233 -6.96 -4.05 1.16
CA CYS A 233 -7.04 -4.66 2.50
C CYS A 233 -7.13 -6.19 2.42
N LEU A 234 -7.96 -6.73 1.54
CA LEU A 234 -8.12 -8.18 1.34
C LEU A 234 -6.88 -8.85 0.73
N GLU A 235 -6.04 -8.08 0.04
CA GLU A 235 -4.72 -8.49 -0.45
C GLU A 235 -3.62 -8.38 0.63
N GLY A 236 -3.98 -7.89 1.82
CA GLY A 236 -3.09 -7.80 2.98
C GLY A 236 -2.35 -6.46 3.12
N ALA A 237 -2.75 -5.41 2.39
CA ALA A 237 -2.23 -4.08 2.65
C ALA A 237 -2.58 -3.65 4.08
N ASN A 238 -1.58 -3.27 4.87
CA ASN A 238 -1.76 -2.76 6.22
C ASN A 238 -0.92 -1.49 6.43
N VAL A 239 -1.57 -0.39 6.83
CA VAL A 239 -0.94 0.92 7.05
C VAL A 239 -1.10 1.45 8.48
N VAL A 240 -1.78 0.71 9.36
CA VAL A 240 -2.05 1.10 10.76
C VAL A 240 -1.70 0.01 11.78
N GLY A 241 -1.01 -1.06 11.35
CA GLY A 241 -0.62 -2.16 12.24
C GLY A 241 -1.85 -2.85 12.82
N ASP A 242 -1.89 -2.96 14.14
CA ASP A 242 -2.94 -3.69 14.87
C ASP A 242 -4.04 -2.75 15.42
N ALA A 243 -4.23 -1.57 14.82
CA ALA A 243 -5.27 -0.64 15.23
C ALA A 243 -6.66 -1.30 15.26
N LEU A 244 -7.39 -1.10 16.36
CA LEU A 244 -8.75 -1.60 16.59
C LEU A 244 -9.80 -0.48 16.62
N TYR A 245 -9.36 0.78 16.71
CA TYR A 245 -10.22 1.94 16.80
C TYR A 245 -9.72 3.07 15.91
N PHE A 246 -10.65 3.88 15.42
CA PHE A 246 -10.36 5.17 14.82
C PHE A 246 -11.41 6.19 15.26
N ILE A 247 -11.01 7.46 15.33
CA ILE A 247 -11.91 8.59 15.59
C ILE A 247 -11.52 9.79 14.71
N ASP A 248 -12.51 10.59 14.32
CA ASP A 248 -12.28 11.94 13.82
C ASP A 248 -12.29 12.88 15.04
N PRO A 249 -11.13 13.40 15.49
CA PRO A 249 -11.04 14.18 16.72
C PRO A 249 -11.83 15.48 16.66
N ASP A 250 -12.15 16.00 15.47
CA ASP A 250 -12.96 17.20 15.30
C ASP A 250 -14.47 16.91 15.43
N LYS A 251 -14.88 15.64 15.33
CA LYS A 251 -16.29 15.21 15.41
C LYS A 251 -16.59 14.30 16.61
N ALA A 252 -15.57 13.80 17.31
CA ALA A 252 -15.75 12.85 18.40
C ALA A 252 -16.45 13.49 19.60
N GLU A 253 -17.67 13.04 19.90
CA GLU A 253 -18.39 13.42 21.12
C GLU A 253 -17.99 12.56 22.33
N ASN A 254 -17.49 11.34 22.09
CA ASN A 254 -17.05 10.39 23.11
C ASN A 254 -15.52 10.29 23.11
N LEU A 255 -14.89 10.63 24.24
CA LEU A 255 -13.44 10.65 24.40
C LEU A 255 -12.86 9.38 25.03
N TRP A 256 -13.66 8.32 25.22
CA TRP A 256 -13.15 7.09 25.82
C TRP A 256 -11.99 6.48 25.03
N VAL A 257 -12.06 6.43 23.68
CA VAL A 257 -10.95 5.91 22.85
C VAL A 257 -9.65 6.68 23.09
N PRO A 258 -9.59 8.02 22.87
CA PRO A 258 -8.35 8.77 23.08
C PRO A 258 -7.88 8.81 24.54
N GLU A 259 -8.78 8.61 25.52
CA GLU A 259 -8.41 8.58 26.95
C GLU A 259 -7.95 7.20 27.45
N SER A 260 -8.27 6.10 26.74
CA SER A 260 -8.05 4.74 27.23
C SER A 260 -7.25 3.81 26.30
N ARG A 261 -7.09 4.18 25.03
CA ARG A 261 -6.41 3.37 24.00
C ARG A 261 -5.08 3.99 23.59
N THR A 262 -4.17 3.17 23.06
CA THR A 262 -2.83 3.61 22.69
C THR A 262 -2.85 4.24 21.31
N TYR A 263 -2.50 5.53 21.21
CA TYR A 263 -2.36 6.21 19.93
C TYR A 263 -1.30 5.54 19.04
N ILE A 264 -1.64 5.29 17.78
CA ILE A 264 -0.74 4.72 16.77
C ILE A 264 -0.28 5.79 15.80
N THR A 265 -1.22 6.44 15.11
CA THR A 265 -0.92 7.41 14.05
C THR A 265 -2.17 8.20 13.67
N THR A 266 -1.97 9.27 12.91
CA THR A 266 -3.03 10.05 12.25
C THR A 266 -2.88 9.90 10.74
N ILE A 267 -3.96 9.55 10.04
CA ILE A 267 -3.99 9.50 8.58
C ILE A 267 -5.22 10.25 8.10
N GLY A 268 -4.98 11.36 7.41
CA GLY A 268 -6.06 12.24 6.98
C GLY A 268 -6.76 12.85 8.18
N ALA A 269 -8.09 12.77 8.24
CA ALA A 269 -8.90 13.28 9.35
C ALA A 269 -9.01 12.33 10.56
N HIS A 270 -8.44 11.11 10.50
CA HIS A 270 -8.62 10.10 11.54
C HIS A 270 -7.37 9.82 12.35
N ASP A 271 -7.55 9.73 13.66
CA ASP A 271 -6.58 9.15 14.60
C ASP A 271 -6.89 7.66 14.82
N PHE A 272 -5.85 6.82 14.84
CA PHE A 272 -5.95 5.36 14.97
C PHE A 272 -5.31 4.88 16.27
N TYR A 273 -5.93 3.89 16.92
CA TYR A 273 -5.56 3.41 18.25
C TYR A 273 -5.59 1.88 18.37
N ALA A 274 -4.71 1.33 19.23
CA ALA A 274 -4.72 -0.05 19.72
C ALA A 274 -5.37 -0.15 21.10
#